data_AF-A0AAY5ELY9-F1
#
_entry.id   AF-A0AAY5ELY9-F1
#
_cell.length_a   1.000
_cell.length_b   1.000
_cell.length_c   1.000
_cell.angle_alpha   90.00
_cell.angle_beta   90.00
_cell.angle_gamma   90.00
#
_symmetry.space_group_name_H-M   'P 1'
#
loop_
_entity.id
_entity.type
_entity.pdbx_description
1 polymer ?
#
loop_
_entity_poly.entity_id
_entity_poly.type
_entity_poly.pdbx_seq_one_letter_code
_entity_poly.pdbx_strand_id
1 'polypeptide(L)'
;MAFKFNFEIPLQTKQKYGEDIRDDKVKDEDQSNNSSTLGEARESVPSKIKEAMEHMYTPDALSQAENSVTETVTIGTLPPLHYLNESVFEQTAPERVDREKILFKAITQNSDLISGVYEGGLKIWECTYDLLEYIDDEGETFSGKRVLDLGCGAGLLGILALKRGASMVHFQDYNSTVIEQLTMLNVVLNYEEESDEDDNEENDSSPPPKRRTLDASPHLLKDHSRFFSGDWTSYLSLMQTRDPTFKYDIILTSETIYNTEYYPSLHNIFHKLLAEDGVVYLATKSHYFGVGGGLNLLKKFLEGKNVFQIKYLKEVDQGFKRHVVSLSFKKARS
;
A
#
# COMPACT_ATOMS: atom_id res chain seq x y z
N MET A 1 -15.02 10.15 1.70
CA MET A 1 -15.38 9.96 0.27
C MET A 1 -15.66 8.48 0.03
N ALA A 2 -16.53 8.11 -0.92
CA ALA A 2 -16.79 6.70 -1.23
C ALA A 2 -15.79 6.18 -2.27
N PHE A 3 -15.03 5.13 -1.93
CA PHE A 3 -14.10 4.47 -2.85
C PHE A 3 -14.84 3.79 -4.01
N LYS A 4 -14.28 3.90 -5.20
CA LYS A 4 -14.86 3.34 -6.42
C LYS A 4 -14.07 2.13 -6.86
N PHE A 5 -14.74 0.99 -6.80
CA PHE A 5 -14.23 -0.26 -7.34
C PHE A 5 -15.05 -0.59 -8.58
N ASN A 6 -14.46 -0.41 -9.77
CA ASN A 6 -15.16 -0.73 -11.01
C ASN A 6 -14.65 -2.07 -11.54
N PHE A 7 -15.29 -3.16 -11.13
CA PHE A 7 -14.98 -4.50 -11.61
C PHE A 7 -16.03 -4.93 -12.64
N GLU A 8 -15.57 -5.46 -13.78
CA GLU A 8 -16.45 -6.20 -14.68
C GLU A 8 -16.84 -7.51 -14.01
N ILE A 9 -18.07 -7.59 -13.50
CA ILE A 9 -18.65 -8.86 -13.03
C ILE A 9 -19.23 -9.55 -14.28
N PRO A 10 -18.72 -10.72 -14.70
CA PRO A 10 -19.34 -11.47 -15.78
C PRO A 10 -20.73 -11.90 -15.32
N LEU A 11 -21.77 -11.33 -15.93
CA LEU A 11 -23.15 -11.77 -15.73
C LEU A 11 -23.27 -13.21 -16.23
N GLN A 12 -23.31 -14.19 -15.33
CA GLN A 12 -23.86 -15.49 -15.66
C GLN A 12 -25.37 -15.31 -15.85
N THR A 13 -25.79 -15.09 -17.08
CA THR A 13 -27.21 -15.09 -17.47
C THR A 13 -27.83 -16.43 -17.09
N LYS A 14 -28.66 -16.44 -16.04
CA LYS A 14 -29.57 -17.53 -15.71
C LYS A 14 -30.46 -17.81 -16.94
N GLN A 15 -30.32 -18.99 -17.53
CA GLN A 15 -31.28 -19.48 -18.53
C GLN A 15 -32.65 -19.63 -17.87
N LYS A 16 -33.66 -19.12 -18.57
CA LYS A 16 -35.08 -19.16 -18.22
C LYS A 16 -35.57 -20.60 -18.12
N TYR A 17 -36.22 -20.94 -17.01
CA TYR A 17 -37.20 -22.04 -17.00
C TYR A 17 -38.47 -21.53 -17.67
N GLY A 18 -38.84 -22.16 -18.79
CA GLY A 18 -40.15 -22.06 -19.43
C GLY A 18 -40.79 -23.45 -19.41
N GLU A 19 -42.04 -23.49 -19.01
CA GLU A 19 -42.90 -24.67 -18.90
C GLU A 19 -43.26 -25.29 -20.27
N ASP A 20 -43.58 -26.60 -20.19
CA ASP A 20 -44.64 -27.33 -20.90
C ASP A 20 -44.31 -28.48 -21.89
N ILE A 21 -44.55 -29.70 -21.37
CA ILE A 21 -45.34 -30.85 -21.87
C ILE A 21 -45.09 -31.35 -23.31
N ARG A 22 -44.61 -32.62 -23.44
CA ARG A 22 -45.34 -33.78 -24.03
C ARG A 22 -44.51 -35.07 -24.10
N ASP A 23 -45.26 -36.17 -24.04
CA ASP A 23 -44.92 -37.60 -23.98
C ASP A 23 -43.99 -38.11 -25.10
N ASP A 24 -43.13 -39.10 -24.80
CA ASP A 24 -43.36 -40.50 -25.19
C ASP A 24 -42.22 -41.45 -24.76
N LYS A 25 -42.62 -42.67 -24.41
CA LYS A 25 -41.75 -43.81 -24.04
C LYS A 25 -41.14 -44.46 -25.28
N VAL A 26 -39.83 -44.76 -25.28
CA VAL A 26 -39.27 -46.00 -25.86
C VAL A 26 -38.03 -46.45 -25.08
N LYS A 27 -37.90 -47.77 -24.97
CA LYS A 27 -36.93 -48.57 -24.23
C LYS A 27 -35.60 -48.80 -24.95
N ASP A 28 -34.62 -49.15 -24.11
CA ASP A 28 -33.56 -50.17 -24.26
C ASP A 28 -32.38 -50.01 -25.24
N GLU A 29 -31.25 -50.41 -24.66
CA GLU A 29 -30.03 -51.03 -25.21
C GLU A 29 -28.72 -50.23 -25.31
N ASP A 30 -27.75 -50.82 -24.62
CA ASP A 30 -26.31 -50.57 -24.56
C ASP A 30 -25.65 -50.43 -25.94
N GLN A 31 -24.69 -49.50 -26.06
CA GLN A 31 -23.30 -49.85 -26.33
C GLN A 31 -22.36 -48.65 -26.22
N SER A 32 -21.21 -48.95 -25.62
CA SER A 32 -19.99 -48.17 -25.50
C SER A 32 -19.61 -47.34 -26.73
N ASN A 33 -19.19 -46.09 -26.51
CA ASN A 33 -18.02 -45.54 -27.23
C ASN A 33 -17.41 -44.33 -26.52
N ASN A 34 -16.08 -44.37 -26.44
CA ASN A 34 -15.18 -43.30 -26.01
C ASN A 34 -15.57 -41.94 -26.62
N SER A 35 -15.65 -40.91 -25.78
CA SER A 35 -15.41 -39.53 -26.20
C SER A 35 -14.69 -38.80 -25.07
N SER A 36 -13.45 -38.45 -25.38
CA SER A 36 -12.56 -37.56 -24.66
C SER A 36 -13.27 -36.26 -24.27
N THR A 37 -13.58 -36.10 -22.99
CA THR A 37 -13.88 -34.78 -22.44
C THR A 37 -12.56 -34.03 -22.26
N LEU A 38 -12.24 -33.23 -23.27
CA LEU A 38 -11.41 -32.04 -23.14
C LEU A 38 -12.01 -31.19 -22.02
N GLY A 39 -11.52 -31.37 -20.81
CA GLY A 39 -11.62 -30.35 -19.79
C GLY A 39 -10.78 -29.19 -20.27
N GLU A 40 -11.42 -28.15 -20.80
CA GLU A 40 -10.82 -26.83 -20.88
C GLU A 40 -10.60 -26.35 -19.44
N ALA A 41 -9.49 -26.81 -18.85
CA ALA A 41 -8.83 -26.10 -17.78
C ALA A 41 -8.61 -24.69 -18.33
N ARG A 42 -9.32 -23.72 -17.78
CA ARG A 42 -8.99 -22.31 -17.98
C ARG A 42 -7.58 -22.14 -17.48
N GLU A 43 -6.62 -22.17 -18.40
CA GLU A 43 -5.31 -21.59 -18.16
C GLU A 43 -5.57 -20.11 -17.85
N SER A 44 -5.56 -19.78 -16.56
CA SER A 44 -5.37 -18.39 -16.14
C SER A 44 -4.04 -17.97 -16.74
N VAL A 45 -4.09 -17.17 -17.81
CA VAL A 45 -2.90 -16.53 -18.36
C VAL A 45 -2.20 -15.87 -17.17
N PRO A 46 -0.95 -16.27 -16.82
CA PRO A 46 -0.27 -15.68 -15.68
C PRO A 46 -0.18 -14.18 -15.95
N SER A 47 -0.83 -13.36 -15.12
CA SER A 47 -0.63 -11.92 -15.17
C SER A 47 0.86 -11.70 -15.05
N LYS A 48 1.50 -11.11 -16.07
CA LYS A 48 2.94 -10.88 -16.08
C LYS A 48 3.32 -10.16 -14.78
N ILE A 49 4.08 -10.85 -13.92
CA ILE A 49 4.55 -10.28 -12.65
C ILE A 49 5.32 -9.00 -12.99
N LYS A 50 4.99 -7.92 -12.30
CA LYS A 50 5.67 -6.65 -12.49
C LYS A 50 7.00 -6.68 -11.76
N GLU A 51 8.09 -6.54 -12.52
CA GLU A 51 9.43 -6.52 -11.94
C GLU A 51 9.61 -5.33 -11.01
N ALA A 52 10.26 -5.58 -9.87
CA ALA A 52 10.54 -4.56 -8.90
C ALA A 52 11.81 -3.78 -9.24
N MET A 53 11.78 -2.49 -8.96
CA MET A 53 12.91 -1.60 -9.17
C MET A 53 12.98 -0.54 -8.07
N GLU A 54 14.19 0.00 -7.88
CA GLU A 54 14.44 1.14 -7.02
C GLU A 54 14.40 2.43 -7.83
N HIS A 55 13.72 3.44 -7.31
CA HIS A 55 13.62 4.77 -7.90
C HIS A 55 14.58 5.73 -7.19
N MET A 56 15.17 6.61 -7.98
CA MET A 56 16.09 7.64 -7.52
C MET A 56 15.46 9.01 -7.74
N TYR A 57 15.73 9.95 -6.83
CA TYR A 57 15.34 11.35 -7.04
C TYR A 57 15.91 11.88 -8.35
N THR A 58 15.05 12.57 -9.09
CA THR A 58 15.45 13.38 -10.24
C THR A 58 15.44 14.86 -9.81
N PRO A 59 16.33 15.70 -10.36
CA PRO A 59 16.28 17.15 -10.10
C PRO A 59 14.90 17.77 -10.39
N ASP A 60 14.20 17.26 -11.40
CA ASP A 60 12.85 17.71 -11.77
C ASP A 60 11.79 17.40 -10.71
N ALA A 61 11.97 16.37 -9.89
CA ALA A 61 11.03 16.06 -8.80
C ALA A 61 11.06 17.15 -7.72
N LEU A 62 12.23 17.71 -7.44
CA LEU A 62 12.39 18.75 -6.41
C LEU A 62 11.73 20.07 -6.83
N SER A 63 11.88 20.47 -8.09
CA SER A 63 11.22 21.67 -8.63
C SER A 63 9.70 21.51 -8.77
N GLN A 64 9.20 20.29 -8.98
CA GLN A 64 7.77 20.00 -8.97
C GLN A 64 7.15 20.15 -7.58
N ALA A 65 7.87 19.81 -6.52
CA ALA A 65 7.38 19.97 -5.14
C ALA A 65 7.13 21.44 -4.80
N GLU A 66 7.97 22.37 -5.27
CA GLU A 66 7.84 23.82 -5.00
C GLU A 66 6.53 24.43 -5.52
N ASN A 67 6.04 23.97 -6.67
CA ASN A 67 4.84 24.51 -7.31
C ASN A 67 3.57 23.69 -7.01
N SER A 68 3.68 22.71 -6.12
CA SER A 68 2.59 21.80 -5.82
C SER A 68 1.55 22.39 -4.86
N VAL A 69 0.28 22.10 -5.10
CA VAL A 69 -0.80 22.36 -4.13
C VAL A 69 -0.79 21.24 -3.10
N THR A 70 -0.66 21.60 -1.84
CA THR A 70 -0.51 20.66 -0.72
C THR A 70 -1.66 20.77 0.26
N GLU A 71 -2.01 19.65 0.88
CA GLU A 71 -2.82 19.56 2.09
C GLU A 71 -1.93 19.16 3.28
N THR A 72 -2.51 19.22 4.48
CA THR A 72 -1.82 18.83 5.72
C THR A 72 -2.70 17.93 6.56
N VAL A 73 -2.11 16.89 7.15
CA VAL A 73 -2.73 16.10 8.22
C VAL A 73 -1.99 16.36 9.53
N THR A 74 -2.73 16.70 10.58
CA THR A 74 -2.18 16.90 11.92
C THR A 74 -2.35 15.63 12.72
N ILE A 75 -1.25 15.11 13.26
CA ILE A 75 -1.22 13.89 14.07
C ILE A 75 -0.54 14.22 15.40
N GLY A 76 -1.33 14.22 16.47
CA GLY A 76 -0.84 14.53 17.81
C GLY A 76 -0.23 15.92 17.92
N THR A 77 0.99 15.96 18.45
CA THR A 77 1.76 17.19 18.70
C THR A 77 2.86 17.45 17.67
N LEU A 78 3.01 16.57 16.67
CA LEU A 78 4.01 16.75 15.63
C LEU A 78 3.64 17.91 14.68
N PRO A 79 4.65 18.53 14.04
CA PRO A 79 4.40 19.38 12.88
C PRO A 79 3.50 18.66 11.86
N PRO A 80 2.52 19.35 11.25
CA PRO A 80 1.62 18.73 10.30
C PRO A 80 2.36 18.04 9.15
N LEU A 81 1.91 16.84 8.78
CA LEU A 81 2.45 16.13 7.62
C LEU A 81 1.86 16.75 6.36
N HIS A 82 2.71 17.18 5.45
CA HIS A 82 2.32 17.76 4.17
C HIS A 82 2.15 16.66 3.12
N TYR A 83 1.15 16.77 2.26
CA TYR A 83 1.00 15.86 1.12
C TYR A 83 0.34 16.58 -0.06
N LEU A 84 0.54 16.06 -1.27
CA LEU A 84 -0.11 16.60 -2.47
C LEU A 84 -1.64 16.51 -2.34
N ASN A 85 -2.32 17.61 -2.66
CA ASN A 85 -3.78 17.65 -2.69
C ASN A 85 -4.30 16.65 -3.74
N GLU A 86 -5.15 15.73 -3.30
CA GLU A 86 -5.67 14.63 -4.14
C GLU A 86 -6.44 15.15 -5.36
N SER A 87 -7.28 16.16 -5.16
CA SER A 87 -8.11 16.73 -6.23
C SER A 87 -7.28 17.45 -7.29
N VAL A 88 -6.26 18.21 -6.88
CA VAL A 88 -5.34 18.87 -7.82
C VAL A 88 -4.47 17.85 -8.53
N PHE A 89 -4.02 16.80 -7.81
CA PHE A 89 -3.27 15.72 -8.43
C PHE A 89 -4.09 15.03 -9.54
N GLU A 90 -5.35 14.67 -9.27
CA GLU A 90 -6.26 14.08 -10.26
C GLU A 90 -6.53 15.02 -11.45
N GLN A 91 -6.75 16.31 -11.21
CA GLN A 91 -7.02 17.30 -12.26
C GLN A 91 -5.81 17.56 -13.17
N THR A 92 -4.60 17.49 -12.61
CA THR A 92 -3.34 17.69 -13.36
C THR A 92 -2.79 16.39 -13.96
N ALA A 93 -3.42 15.24 -13.68
CA ALA A 93 -2.97 13.94 -14.15
C ALA A 93 -2.80 13.81 -15.68
N PRO A 94 -3.64 14.45 -16.54
CA PRO A 94 -3.44 14.44 -17.99
C PRO A 94 -2.15 15.11 -18.47
N GLU A 95 -1.57 16.01 -17.67
CA GLU A 95 -0.35 16.75 -17.99
C GLU A 95 0.92 16.03 -17.50
N ARG A 96 0.74 14.98 -16.69
CA ARG A 96 1.83 14.23 -16.06
C ARG A 96 2.32 13.07 -16.94
N VAL A 97 3.58 12.69 -16.75
CA VAL A 97 4.21 11.60 -17.50
C VAL A 97 3.68 10.24 -17.02
N ASP A 98 2.66 9.69 -17.67
CA ASP A 98 2.04 8.43 -17.27
C ASP A 98 2.55 7.22 -18.07
N ARG A 99 3.79 6.78 -17.81
CA ARG A 99 4.41 5.67 -18.55
C ARG A 99 3.62 4.36 -18.44
N GLU A 100 2.98 4.16 -17.30
CA GLU A 100 2.23 2.95 -16.97
C GLU A 100 0.76 3.01 -17.39
N LYS A 101 0.33 4.19 -17.86
CA LYS A 101 -1.05 4.51 -18.21
C LYS A 101 -2.01 4.36 -17.02
N ILE A 102 -1.53 4.48 -15.78
CA ILE A 102 -2.38 4.32 -14.60
C ILE A 102 -3.24 5.54 -14.35
N LEU A 103 -2.72 6.75 -14.57
CA LEU A 103 -3.48 7.99 -14.42
C LEU A 103 -4.62 8.02 -15.44
N PHE A 104 -4.29 7.66 -16.69
CA PHE A 104 -5.26 7.52 -17.76
C PHE A 104 -6.33 6.47 -17.43
N LYS A 105 -5.93 5.28 -16.94
CA LYS A 105 -6.87 4.20 -16.58
C LYS A 105 -7.74 4.55 -15.38
N ALA A 106 -7.18 5.14 -14.33
CA ALA A 106 -7.93 5.57 -13.15
C ALA A 106 -9.04 6.55 -13.53
N ILE A 107 -8.73 7.54 -14.39
CA ILE A 107 -9.71 8.50 -14.90
C ILE A 107 -10.75 7.83 -15.79
N THR A 108 -10.31 7.06 -16.79
CA THR A 108 -11.24 6.47 -17.79
C THR A 108 -12.16 5.40 -17.20
N GLN A 109 -11.67 4.62 -16.25
CA GLN A 109 -12.46 3.58 -15.58
C GLN A 109 -13.14 4.09 -14.31
N ASN A 110 -12.84 5.32 -13.87
CA ASN A 110 -13.36 5.93 -12.64
C ASN A 110 -13.20 4.96 -11.44
N SER A 111 -12.03 4.33 -11.34
CA SER A 111 -11.72 3.29 -10.36
C SER A 111 -10.47 3.67 -9.57
N ASP A 112 -10.55 3.49 -8.25
CA ASP A 112 -9.46 3.76 -7.31
C ASP A 112 -8.52 2.54 -7.17
N LEU A 113 -8.87 1.42 -7.81
CA LEU A 113 -8.09 0.19 -7.85
C LEU A 113 -8.47 -0.67 -9.07
N ILE A 114 -7.47 -1.27 -9.72
CA ILE A 114 -7.56 -2.23 -10.82
C ILE A 114 -6.46 -3.29 -10.57
N SER A 115 -6.84 -4.46 -10.04
CA SER A 115 -5.87 -5.49 -9.64
C SER A 115 -4.92 -5.88 -10.79
N GLY A 116 -3.63 -5.98 -10.49
CA GLY A 116 -2.54 -6.27 -11.43
C GLY A 116 -2.19 -5.14 -12.39
N VAL A 117 -2.78 -3.94 -12.22
CA VAL A 117 -2.60 -2.80 -13.12
C VAL A 117 -2.38 -1.50 -12.34
N TYR A 118 -3.32 -1.17 -11.45
CA TYR A 118 -3.31 -0.01 -10.58
C TYR A 118 -3.78 -0.46 -9.19
N GLU A 119 -2.86 -0.72 -8.26
CA GLU A 119 -3.22 -1.27 -6.94
C GLU A 119 -3.64 -0.16 -5.94
N GLY A 120 -4.10 0.97 -6.45
CA GLY A 120 -4.38 2.16 -5.66
C GLY A 120 -3.15 3.03 -5.45
N GLY A 121 -3.19 3.86 -4.41
CA GLY A 121 -2.09 4.71 -3.98
C GLY A 121 -2.22 6.18 -4.35
N LEU A 122 -3.04 6.54 -5.36
CA LEU A 122 -3.32 7.95 -5.70
C LEU A 122 -4.31 8.63 -4.73
N LYS A 123 -5.10 7.82 -4.03
CA LYS A 123 -5.96 8.25 -2.92
C LYS A 123 -5.40 7.80 -1.60
N ILE A 124 -5.63 8.61 -0.58
CA ILE A 124 -5.32 8.23 0.80
C ILE A 124 -6.50 7.46 1.38
N TRP A 125 -6.23 6.22 1.79
CA TRP A 125 -7.24 5.33 2.32
C TRP A 125 -7.55 5.62 3.79
N GLU A 126 -8.81 5.42 4.21
CA GLU A 126 -9.27 5.76 5.57
C GLU A 126 -8.45 5.05 6.66
N CYS A 127 -8.06 3.80 6.42
CA CYS A 127 -7.25 3.04 7.38
C CYS A 127 -5.85 3.65 7.59
N THR A 128 -5.35 4.48 6.67
CA THR A 128 -4.07 5.18 6.84
C THR A 128 -4.17 6.17 7.98
N TYR A 129 -5.27 6.93 8.05
CA TYR A 129 -5.51 7.85 9.17
C TYR A 129 -5.71 7.10 10.49
N ASP A 130 -6.46 6.00 10.48
CA ASP A 130 -6.65 5.18 11.70
C ASP A 130 -5.31 4.69 12.27
N LEU A 131 -4.36 4.32 11.38
CA LEU A 131 -3.03 3.86 11.78
C LEU A 131 -2.11 5.01 12.24
N LEU A 132 -2.15 6.16 11.57
CA LEU A 132 -1.42 7.35 11.99
C LEU A 132 -1.84 7.77 13.41
N GLU A 133 -3.14 7.85 13.67
CA GLU A 133 -3.68 8.14 14.99
C GLU A 133 -3.26 7.09 16.03
N TYR A 134 -3.36 5.81 15.70
CA TYR A 134 -2.99 4.74 16.63
C TYR A 134 -1.50 4.80 17.03
N ILE A 135 -0.61 5.01 16.05
CA ILE A 135 0.84 5.14 16.28
C ILE A 135 1.15 6.35 17.15
N ASP A 136 0.40 7.44 17.00
CA ASP A 136 0.50 8.62 17.84
C ASP A 136 0.04 8.39 19.27
N ASP A 137 -1.18 7.87 19.43
CA ASP A 137 -1.81 7.61 20.72
C ASP A 137 -0.95 6.69 21.62
N GLU A 138 -0.31 5.66 21.03
CA GLU A 138 0.51 4.70 21.77
C GLU A 138 1.97 5.17 21.97
N GLY A 139 2.38 6.28 21.34
CA GLY A 139 3.73 6.81 21.46
C GLY A 139 4.81 5.87 20.90
N GLU A 140 4.51 5.11 19.84
CA GLU A 140 5.48 4.20 19.22
C GLU A 140 6.73 4.97 18.76
N THR A 141 7.90 4.41 19.08
CA THR A 141 9.18 5.06 18.84
C THR A 141 9.81 4.54 17.56
N PHE A 142 10.28 5.45 16.71
CA PHE A 142 10.96 5.10 15.46
C PHE A 142 12.46 5.36 15.51
N SER A 143 12.96 6.05 16.55
CA SER A 143 14.38 6.38 16.73
C SER A 143 15.30 5.18 16.46
N GLY A 144 16.15 5.30 15.44
CA GLY A 144 17.13 4.29 15.07
C GLY A 144 16.58 3.08 14.30
N LYS A 145 15.25 2.93 14.15
CA LYS A 145 14.62 1.76 13.52
C LYS A 145 14.64 1.84 11.99
N ARG A 146 14.75 0.68 11.35
CA ARG A 146 14.53 0.48 9.91
C ARG A 146 13.06 0.14 9.68
N VAL A 147 12.40 0.94 8.86
CA VAL A 147 10.95 0.86 8.66
C VAL A 147 10.63 0.59 7.19
N LEU A 148 9.63 -0.25 6.93
CA LEU A 148 9.03 -0.42 5.62
C LEU A 148 7.60 0.12 5.63
N ASP A 149 7.29 1.06 4.74
CA ASP A 149 5.92 1.42 4.37
C ASP A 149 5.52 0.59 3.13
N LEU A 150 4.77 -0.49 3.34
CA LEU A 150 4.41 -1.48 2.32
C LEU A 150 3.01 -1.19 1.75
N GLY A 151 2.94 -0.98 0.44
CA GLY A 151 1.74 -0.43 -0.21
C GLY A 151 1.56 1.03 0.19
N CYS A 152 2.63 1.83 0.07
CA CYS A 152 2.73 3.12 0.74
C CYS A 152 1.80 4.21 0.17
N GLY A 153 1.41 4.14 -1.11
CA GLY A 153 0.62 5.20 -1.74
C GLY A 153 1.23 6.59 -1.53
N ALA A 154 0.51 7.48 -0.86
CA ALA A 154 1.00 8.81 -0.49
C ALA A 154 2.21 8.83 0.46
N GLY A 155 2.56 7.71 1.11
CA GLY A 155 3.75 7.58 1.96
C GLY A 155 3.62 8.19 3.35
N LEU A 156 2.40 8.53 3.81
CA LEU A 156 2.22 9.24 5.08
C LEU A 156 2.72 8.44 6.29
N LEU A 157 2.61 7.11 6.28
CA LEU A 157 3.07 6.25 7.38
C LEU A 157 4.60 6.28 7.48
N GLY A 158 5.29 6.12 6.34
CA GLY A 158 6.74 6.24 6.29
C GLY A 158 7.25 7.65 6.60
N ILE A 159 6.53 8.70 6.17
CA ILE A 159 6.87 10.10 6.50
C ILE A 159 6.76 10.34 8.01
N LEU A 160 5.71 9.82 8.66
CA LEU A 160 5.58 9.88 10.12
C LEU A 160 6.77 9.18 10.79
N ALA A 161 7.17 8.02 10.30
CA ALA A 161 8.31 7.28 10.83
C ALA A 161 9.63 8.07 10.69
N LEU A 162 9.87 8.72 9.53
CA LEU A 162 11.00 9.62 9.31
C LEU A 162 11.00 10.77 10.33
N LYS A 163 9.89 11.50 10.45
CA LYS A 163 9.76 12.61 11.41
C LYS A 163 9.91 12.18 12.88
N ARG A 164 9.75 10.88 13.18
CA ARG A 164 9.96 10.30 14.51
C ARG A 164 11.33 9.60 14.67
N GLY A 165 12.29 9.88 13.79
CA GLY A 165 13.69 9.49 13.92
C GLY A 165 14.02 8.09 13.40
N ALA A 166 13.20 7.51 12.52
CA ALA A 166 13.59 6.29 11.79
C ALA A 166 14.97 6.49 11.13
N SER A 167 15.89 5.53 11.31
CA SER A 167 17.22 5.60 10.70
C SER A 167 17.17 5.41 9.19
N MET A 168 16.17 4.65 8.73
CA MET A 168 15.93 4.35 7.33
C MET A 168 14.45 4.00 7.14
N VAL A 169 13.83 4.56 6.12
CA VAL A 169 12.48 4.21 5.67
C VAL A 169 12.51 3.77 4.22
N HIS A 170 12.02 2.57 3.95
CA HIS A 170 11.75 2.11 2.59
C HIS A 170 10.28 2.30 2.29
N PHE A 171 9.99 2.92 1.15
CA PHE A 171 8.65 3.09 0.61
C PHE A 171 8.47 2.12 -0.54
N GLN A 172 7.46 1.26 -0.47
CA GLN A 172 7.17 0.31 -1.53
C GLN A 172 5.71 0.44 -1.98
N ASP A 173 5.51 0.59 -3.29
CA ASP A 173 4.18 0.54 -3.92
C ASP A 173 4.19 -0.41 -5.12
N TYR A 174 3.03 -0.84 -5.61
CA TYR A 174 2.99 -1.60 -6.86
C TYR A 174 3.41 -0.71 -8.03
N ASN A 175 2.98 0.55 -8.05
CA ASN A 175 3.06 1.43 -9.21
C ASN A 175 4.27 2.37 -9.18
N SER A 176 5.07 2.39 -10.26
CA SER A 176 6.21 3.30 -10.39
C SER A 176 5.74 4.76 -10.45
N THR A 177 4.60 4.99 -11.11
CA THR A 177 3.99 6.31 -11.23
C THR A 177 3.55 6.85 -9.87
N VAL A 178 3.05 5.99 -8.96
CA VAL A 178 2.71 6.37 -7.58
C VAL A 178 3.97 6.78 -6.83
N ILE A 179 5.02 5.95 -6.90
CA ILE A 179 6.31 6.26 -6.26
C ILE A 179 6.88 7.59 -6.75
N GLU A 180 7.04 7.73 -8.06
CA GLU A 180 7.75 8.87 -8.67
C GLU A 180 7.00 10.19 -8.55
N GLN A 181 5.66 10.17 -8.66
CA GLN A 181 4.87 11.40 -8.78
C GLN A 181 4.09 11.76 -7.53
N LEU A 182 4.03 10.88 -6.55
CA LEU A 182 3.30 11.12 -5.31
C LEU A 182 4.18 10.86 -4.09
N THR A 183 4.64 9.63 -3.90
CA THR A 183 5.37 9.25 -2.67
C THR A 183 6.64 10.05 -2.49
N MET A 184 7.50 10.12 -3.52
CA MET A 184 8.76 10.84 -3.45
C MET A 184 8.57 12.35 -3.24
N LEU A 185 7.55 12.95 -3.86
CA LEU A 185 7.21 14.35 -3.68
C LEU A 185 6.71 14.64 -2.26
N ASN A 186 5.85 13.77 -1.71
CA ASN A 186 5.39 13.90 -0.34
C ASN A 186 6.53 13.79 0.67
N VAL A 187 7.52 12.91 0.45
CA VAL A 187 8.70 12.85 1.31
C VAL A 187 9.50 14.16 1.27
N VAL A 188 9.71 14.73 0.08
CA VAL A 188 10.41 16.02 -0.09
C VAL A 188 9.67 17.16 0.63
N LEU A 189 8.34 17.19 0.54
CA LEU A 189 7.51 18.22 1.19
C LEU A 189 7.59 18.23 2.72
N ASN A 190 8.06 17.14 3.33
CA ASN A 190 8.16 16.98 4.78
C ASN A 190 9.59 17.04 5.29
N TYR A 191 10.55 17.25 4.40
CA TYR A 191 11.94 17.42 4.76
C TYR A 191 12.14 18.82 5.35
N GLU A 192 12.56 18.86 6.60
CA GLU A 192 13.03 20.07 7.26
C GLU A 192 14.54 19.89 7.41
N GLU A 193 15.33 20.85 6.93
CA GLU A 193 16.74 20.91 7.32
C GLU A 193 16.77 21.10 8.83
N GLU A 194 17.48 20.23 9.55
CA GLU A 194 17.88 20.54 10.93
C GLU A 194 18.65 21.85 10.87
N SER A 195 18.00 22.95 11.23
CA SER A 195 18.73 24.17 11.52
C SER A 195 19.51 23.88 12.78
N ASP A 196 20.82 23.78 12.67
CA ASP A 196 21.74 24.01 13.78
C ASP A 196 21.52 25.46 14.26
N GLU A 197 20.37 25.73 14.89
CA GLU A 197 20.17 26.92 15.70
C GLU A 197 20.96 26.65 16.97
N ASP A 198 22.27 26.94 16.88
CA ASP A 198 23.09 27.25 18.04
C ASP A 198 22.29 28.20 18.94
N ASP A 199 22.06 27.78 20.18
CA ASP A 199 21.46 28.54 21.27
C ASP A 199 22.19 29.88 21.47
N ASN A 200 21.83 30.90 20.70
CA ASN A 200 22.12 32.29 21.01
C ASN A 200 20.80 33.05 21.00
N GLU A 201 20.17 33.07 22.17
CA GLU A 201 19.16 34.07 22.52
C GLU A 201 19.72 35.46 22.21
N GLU A 202 19.10 36.19 21.28
CA GLU A 202 18.87 37.63 21.38
C GLU A 202 17.89 38.12 20.30
N ASN A 203 16.62 38.22 20.70
CA ASN A 203 15.71 39.33 20.44
C ASN A 203 15.69 39.97 19.03
N ASP A 204 14.80 39.54 18.14
CA ASP A 204 14.11 40.47 17.23
C ASP A 204 12.74 39.96 16.76
N SER A 205 11.80 40.88 16.77
CA SER A 205 10.45 40.83 16.20
C SER A 205 10.49 40.71 14.67
N SER A 206 10.84 39.53 14.14
CA SER A 206 10.78 39.25 12.70
C SER A 206 9.49 38.49 12.31
N PRO A 207 8.91 38.77 11.12
CA PRO A 207 7.69 38.13 10.63
C PRO A 207 7.90 36.63 10.38
N PRO A 208 6.84 35.81 10.30
CA PRO A 208 6.96 34.35 10.18
C PRO A 208 7.87 33.98 9.00
N PRO A 209 8.72 32.94 9.13
CA PRO A 209 9.71 32.63 8.13
C PRO A 209 8.99 32.31 6.81
N LYS A 210 9.26 33.14 5.80
CA LYS A 210 8.94 32.83 4.41
C LYS A 210 9.56 31.47 4.12
N ARG A 211 8.75 30.53 3.58
CA ARG A 211 9.19 29.22 3.05
C ARG A 211 10.60 29.36 2.47
N ARG A 212 11.60 28.86 3.22
CA ARG A 212 12.99 28.79 2.75
C ARG A 212 12.98 27.88 1.52
N THR A 213 13.77 28.26 0.52
CA THR A 213 13.98 27.49 -0.71
C THR A 213 14.31 26.04 -0.34
N LEU A 214 13.78 25.08 -1.09
CA LEU A 214 14.11 23.66 -0.96
C LEU A 214 15.56 23.45 -1.44
N ASP A 215 16.54 23.99 -0.71
CA ASP A 215 17.97 23.72 -0.89
C ASP A 215 18.37 22.38 -0.26
N ALA A 216 17.39 21.51 0.01
CA ALA A 216 17.59 20.16 0.48
C ALA A 216 18.54 19.43 -0.49
N SER A 217 19.78 19.22 -0.04
CA SER A 217 20.75 18.46 -0.81
C SER A 217 20.15 17.08 -1.08
N PRO A 218 19.95 16.66 -2.36
CA PRO A 218 19.37 15.37 -2.72
C PRO A 218 20.12 14.18 -2.09
N HIS A 219 21.34 14.42 -1.62
CA HIS A 219 22.18 13.47 -0.90
C HIS A 219 21.63 13.14 0.50
N LEU A 220 21.10 14.09 1.26
CA LEU A 220 20.62 13.84 2.64
C LEU A 220 19.29 13.06 2.67
N LEU A 221 18.40 13.34 1.71
CA LEU A 221 17.16 12.57 1.50
C LEU A 221 17.44 11.10 1.15
N LYS A 222 18.55 10.85 0.46
CA LYS A 222 18.95 9.51 0.01
C LYS A 222 19.44 8.61 1.14
N ASP A 223 19.99 9.20 2.21
CA ASP A 223 20.58 8.44 3.30
C ASP A 223 19.53 7.84 4.26
N HIS A 224 18.32 8.39 4.28
CA HIS A 224 17.24 7.94 5.16
C HIS A 224 15.99 7.41 4.43
N SER A 225 15.88 7.59 3.11
CA SER A 225 14.71 7.15 2.34
C SER A 225 15.08 6.41 1.06
N ARG A 226 14.42 5.28 0.80
CA ARG A 226 14.56 4.52 -0.46
C ARG A 226 13.20 4.13 -1.01
N PHE A 227 13.07 4.13 -2.32
CA PHE A 227 11.78 4.04 -3.00
C PHE A 227 11.73 2.88 -3.97
N PHE A 228 10.70 2.05 -3.89
CA PHE A 228 10.58 0.82 -4.65
C PHE A 228 9.21 0.71 -5.29
N SER A 229 9.18 0.31 -6.56
CA SER A 229 7.93 -0.16 -7.18
C SER A 229 8.02 -1.61 -7.59
N GLY A 230 6.87 -2.26 -7.82
CA GLY A 230 6.75 -3.61 -8.38
C GLY A 230 5.94 -4.59 -7.54
N ASP A 231 5.78 -5.81 -8.05
CA ASP A 231 5.11 -6.89 -7.34
C ASP A 231 5.90 -7.29 -6.07
N TRP A 232 5.19 -7.67 -5.00
CA TRP A 232 5.82 -8.06 -3.74
C TRP A 232 6.78 -9.25 -3.86
N THR A 233 6.52 -10.20 -4.76
CA THR A 233 7.42 -11.34 -4.99
C THR A 233 8.72 -10.89 -5.65
N SER A 234 8.63 -10.01 -6.64
CA SER A 234 9.82 -9.43 -7.29
C SER A 234 10.57 -8.49 -6.33
N TYR A 235 9.86 -7.68 -5.54
CA TYR A 235 10.44 -6.81 -4.52
C TYR A 235 11.19 -7.61 -3.45
N LEU A 236 10.60 -8.71 -2.95
CA LEU A 236 11.27 -9.62 -2.03
C LEU A 236 12.57 -10.16 -2.64
N SER A 237 12.52 -10.58 -3.90
CA SER A 237 13.68 -11.12 -4.63
C SER A 237 14.79 -10.07 -4.81
N LEU A 238 14.41 -8.82 -5.12
CA LEU A 238 15.32 -7.68 -5.22
C LEU A 238 16.03 -7.42 -3.88
N MET A 239 15.26 -7.37 -2.78
CA MET A 239 15.80 -7.14 -1.43
C MET A 239 16.76 -8.25 -1.01
N GLN A 240 16.37 -9.52 -1.20
CA GLN A 240 17.20 -10.67 -0.83
C GLN A 240 18.47 -10.80 -1.67
N THR A 241 18.42 -10.38 -2.94
CA THR A 241 19.59 -10.39 -3.83
C THR A 241 20.58 -9.29 -3.44
N ARG A 242 20.10 -8.15 -2.97
CA ARG A 242 20.94 -7.03 -2.50
C ARG A 242 21.57 -7.30 -1.15
N ASP A 243 20.76 -7.73 -0.19
CA ASP A 243 21.22 -8.12 1.13
C ASP A 243 20.26 -9.17 1.72
N PRO A 244 20.66 -10.46 1.75
CA PRO A 244 19.81 -11.53 2.28
C PRO A 244 19.63 -11.47 3.80
N THR A 245 20.45 -10.69 4.50
CA THR A 245 20.41 -10.52 5.96
C THR A 245 19.59 -9.32 6.40
N PHE A 246 19.25 -8.42 5.47
CA PHE A 246 18.51 -7.21 5.77
C PHE A 246 17.12 -7.51 6.37
N LYS A 247 16.75 -6.77 7.42
CA LYS A 247 15.46 -6.86 8.11
C LYS A 247 14.94 -5.48 8.49
N TYR A 248 13.63 -5.36 8.58
CA TYR A 248 12.92 -4.21 9.15
C TYR A 248 12.52 -4.50 10.58
N ASP A 249 12.68 -3.51 11.44
CA ASP A 249 12.23 -3.57 12.82
C ASP A 249 10.71 -3.30 12.87
N ILE A 250 10.21 -2.47 11.94
CA ILE A 250 8.78 -2.19 11.78
C ILE A 250 8.38 -2.30 10.31
N ILE A 251 7.26 -2.96 10.04
CA ILE A 251 6.57 -2.89 8.75
C ILE A 251 5.20 -2.24 8.97
N LEU A 252 4.98 -1.10 8.33
CA LEU A 252 3.71 -0.38 8.31
C LEU A 252 2.98 -0.73 7.01
N THR A 253 1.67 -0.98 7.09
CA THR A 253 0.86 -1.24 5.90
C THR A 253 -0.61 -0.93 6.13
N SER A 254 -1.28 -0.36 5.13
CA SER A 254 -2.67 0.09 5.21
C SER A 254 -3.45 -0.38 3.99
N GLU A 255 -4.60 -1.02 4.22
CA GLU A 255 -5.49 -1.56 3.18
C GLU A 255 -4.80 -2.44 2.13
N THR A 256 -3.88 -3.31 2.53
CA THR A 256 -3.12 -4.21 1.61
C THR A 256 -3.65 -5.64 1.54
N ILE A 257 -4.83 -5.91 2.15
CA ILE A 257 -5.39 -7.27 2.29
C ILE A 257 -6.75 -7.43 1.61
N TYR A 258 -7.06 -6.59 0.63
CA TYR A 258 -8.33 -6.61 -0.09
C TYR A 258 -8.46 -7.78 -1.07
N ASN A 259 -7.34 -8.32 -1.59
CA ASN A 259 -7.32 -9.47 -2.49
C ASN A 259 -6.61 -10.67 -1.83
N THR A 260 -7.33 -11.79 -1.67
CA THR A 260 -6.79 -13.00 -1.04
C THR A 260 -5.70 -13.69 -1.85
N GLU A 261 -5.65 -13.45 -3.17
CA GLU A 261 -4.62 -14.02 -4.06
C GLU A 261 -3.21 -13.55 -3.69
N TYR A 262 -3.10 -12.35 -3.09
CA TYR A 262 -1.81 -11.78 -2.68
C TYR A 262 -1.43 -12.11 -1.22
N TYR A 263 -2.24 -12.85 -0.47
CA TYR A 263 -1.88 -13.24 0.90
C TYR A 263 -0.57 -14.04 0.98
N PRO A 264 -0.27 -14.98 0.06
CA PRO A 264 1.02 -15.67 0.05
C PRO A 264 2.22 -14.75 -0.14
N SER A 265 2.17 -13.79 -1.09
CA SER A 265 3.28 -12.87 -1.33
C SER A 265 3.44 -11.88 -0.17
N LEU A 266 2.34 -11.35 0.37
CA LEU A 266 2.35 -10.49 1.55
C LEU A 266 2.95 -11.20 2.79
N HIS A 267 2.50 -12.43 3.06
CA HIS A 267 3.06 -13.24 4.14
C HIS A 267 4.56 -13.50 3.95
N ASN A 268 5.01 -13.73 2.72
CA ASN A 268 6.42 -13.96 2.43
C ASN A 268 7.26 -12.70 2.69
N ILE A 269 6.74 -11.50 2.37
CA ILE A 269 7.38 -10.24 2.75
C ILE A 269 7.55 -10.18 4.27
N PHE A 270 6.49 -10.36 5.05
CA PHE A 270 6.58 -10.32 6.51
C PHE A 270 7.57 -11.37 7.03
N HIS A 271 7.46 -12.61 6.58
CA HIS A 271 8.30 -13.71 7.05
C HIS A 271 9.78 -13.51 6.71
N LYS A 272 10.09 -12.95 5.54
CA LYS A 272 11.47 -12.84 5.06
C LYS A 272 12.12 -11.50 5.38
N LEU A 273 11.37 -10.44 5.58
CA LEU A 273 11.92 -9.10 5.79
C LEU A 273 11.67 -8.52 7.19
N LEU A 274 10.83 -9.12 8.04
CA LEU A 274 10.68 -8.67 9.42
C LEU A 274 11.81 -9.22 10.32
N ALA A 275 12.34 -8.39 11.20
CA ALA A 275 13.27 -8.79 12.27
C ALA A 275 12.57 -9.76 13.26
N GLU A 276 13.36 -10.53 14.01
CA GLU A 276 12.82 -11.56 14.93
C GLU A 276 11.96 -10.96 16.05
N ASP A 277 12.35 -9.78 16.54
CA ASP A 277 11.64 -8.95 17.51
C ASP A 277 10.80 -7.83 16.86
N GLY A 278 10.76 -7.80 15.53
CA GLY A 278 10.04 -6.80 14.77
C GLY A 278 8.51 -6.95 14.84
N VAL A 279 7.82 -5.88 14.45
CA VAL A 279 6.35 -5.82 14.42
C VAL A 279 5.84 -5.33 13.07
N VAL A 280 4.78 -5.96 12.58
CA VAL A 280 3.98 -5.42 11.48
C VAL A 280 2.77 -4.70 12.08
N TYR A 281 2.55 -3.45 11.72
CA TYR A 281 1.29 -2.75 11.96
C TYR A 281 0.47 -2.74 10.67
N LEU A 282 -0.72 -3.32 10.74
CA LEU A 282 -1.66 -3.41 9.62
C LEU A 282 -2.96 -2.71 10.01
N ALA A 283 -3.38 -1.73 9.22
CA ALA A 283 -4.72 -1.16 9.29
C ALA A 283 -5.57 -1.63 8.11
N THR A 284 -6.80 -2.04 8.37
CA THR A 284 -7.65 -2.68 7.36
C THR A 284 -9.13 -2.60 7.70
N LYS A 285 -9.97 -2.60 6.67
CA LYS A 285 -11.40 -2.92 6.78
C LYS A 285 -11.59 -4.37 7.24
N SER A 286 -12.69 -4.64 7.95
CA SER A 286 -13.07 -6.02 8.33
C SER A 286 -13.31 -6.89 7.09
N HIS A 287 -13.90 -6.30 6.03
CA HIS A 287 -14.21 -6.97 4.77
C HIS A 287 -14.20 -5.98 3.59
N TYR A 288 -13.72 -6.44 2.44
CA TYR A 288 -13.74 -5.72 1.17
C TYR A 288 -14.72 -6.38 0.21
N PHE A 289 -15.89 -5.75 0.00
CA PHE A 289 -16.90 -6.25 -0.93
C PHE A 289 -16.38 -6.21 -2.37
N GLY A 290 -16.72 -7.23 -3.17
CA GLY A 290 -16.24 -7.37 -4.56
C GLY A 290 -14.99 -8.25 -4.66
N VAL A 291 -13.83 -7.73 -4.24
CA VAL A 291 -12.54 -8.45 -4.26
C VAL A 291 -12.41 -9.54 -3.20
N GLY A 292 -13.22 -9.47 -2.14
CA GLY A 292 -13.48 -10.58 -1.24
C GLY A 292 -12.51 -10.73 -0.06
N GLY A 293 -11.43 -9.96 0.03
CA GLY A 293 -10.48 -10.00 1.15
C GLY A 293 -11.00 -9.41 2.47
N GLY A 294 -10.13 -9.36 3.46
CA GLY A 294 -10.43 -8.81 4.78
C GLY A 294 -9.77 -9.56 5.94
N LEU A 295 -9.86 -8.94 7.12
CA LEU A 295 -9.10 -9.34 8.31
C LEU A 295 -9.36 -10.79 8.74
N ASN A 296 -10.63 -11.23 8.71
CA ASN A 296 -10.98 -12.59 9.11
C ASN A 296 -10.38 -13.66 8.18
N LEU A 297 -10.29 -13.37 6.87
CA LEU A 297 -9.70 -14.29 5.91
C LEU A 297 -8.18 -14.32 6.04
N LEU A 298 -7.55 -13.15 6.25
CA LEU A 298 -6.12 -13.08 6.52
C LEU A 298 -5.77 -13.87 7.79
N LYS A 299 -6.55 -13.72 8.86
CA LYS A 299 -6.35 -14.45 10.11
C LYS A 299 -6.37 -15.97 9.88
N LYS A 300 -7.39 -16.48 9.19
CA LYS A 300 -7.47 -17.92 8.83
C LYS A 300 -6.27 -18.38 8.01
N PHE A 301 -5.83 -17.57 7.04
CA PHE A 301 -4.64 -17.86 6.26
C PHE A 301 -3.38 -17.95 7.13
N LEU A 302 -3.17 -17.00 8.03
CA LEU A 302 -2.01 -16.95 8.94
C LEU A 302 -2.03 -18.09 9.97
N GLU A 303 -3.21 -18.46 10.48
CA GLU A 303 -3.38 -19.62 11.36
C GLU A 303 -2.89 -20.90 10.68
N GLY A 304 -3.23 -21.10 9.40
CA GLY A 304 -2.75 -22.23 8.60
C GLY A 304 -1.24 -22.23 8.34
N LYS A 305 -0.60 -21.05 8.30
CA LYS A 305 0.87 -20.95 8.17
C LYS A 305 1.61 -21.17 9.48
N ASN A 306 0.96 -20.88 10.61
CA ASN A 306 1.50 -21.05 11.96
C ASN A 306 2.85 -20.33 12.22
N VAL A 307 3.11 -19.21 11.53
CA VAL A 307 4.34 -18.40 11.69
C VAL A 307 4.11 -17.18 12.59
N PHE A 308 3.05 -16.43 12.30
CA PHE A 308 2.72 -15.18 12.98
C PHE A 308 1.60 -15.36 14.00
N GLN A 309 1.64 -14.55 15.05
CA GLN A 309 0.50 -14.26 15.90
C GLN A 309 -0.06 -12.89 15.51
N ILE A 310 -1.37 -12.71 15.68
CA ILE A 310 -2.06 -11.45 15.40
C ILE A 310 -2.71 -10.92 16.69
N LYS A 311 -2.51 -9.63 16.99
CA LYS A 311 -3.12 -8.94 18.13
C LYS A 311 -3.99 -7.79 17.62
N TYR A 312 -5.22 -7.70 18.12
CA TYR A 312 -6.10 -6.57 17.86
C TYR A 312 -5.68 -5.39 18.72
N LEU A 313 -5.56 -4.21 18.09
CA LEU A 313 -5.04 -3.01 18.74
C LEU A 313 -6.10 -1.92 18.83
N LYS A 314 -6.74 -1.57 17.70
CA LYS A 314 -7.83 -0.57 17.63
C LYS A 314 -8.95 -1.11 16.76
N GLU A 315 -10.19 -0.80 17.13
CA GLU A 315 -11.38 -1.01 16.32
C GLU A 315 -12.01 0.37 16.07
N VAL A 316 -12.36 0.64 14.82
CA VAL A 316 -13.01 1.89 14.42
C VAL A 316 -14.36 1.54 13.79
N ASP A 317 -15.43 2.04 14.41
CA ASP A 317 -16.81 1.79 14.02
C ASP A 317 -17.48 3.09 13.53
N GLN A 318 -16.91 3.66 12.47
CA GLN A 318 -17.43 4.85 11.79
C GLN A 318 -17.64 4.53 10.31
N GLY A 319 -18.87 4.14 9.95
CA GLY A 319 -19.20 3.66 8.61
C GLY A 319 -18.97 2.15 8.47
N PHE A 320 -18.01 1.75 7.65
CA PHE A 320 -17.57 0.35 7.62
C PHE A 320 -16.60 0.06 8.75
N LYS A 321 -16.71 -1.12 9.35
CA LYS A 321 -15.85 -1.55 10.44
C LYS A 321 -14.40 -1.69 9.98
N ARG A 322 -13.48 -1.03 10.71
CA ARG A 322 -12.04 -1.03 10.44
C ARG A 322 -11.27 -1.44 11.69
N HIS A 323 -10.05 -1.91 11.50
CA HIS A 323 -9.19 -2.43 12.56
C HIS A 323 -7.74 -2.02 12.33
N VAL A 324 -7.06 -1.73 13.44
CA VAL A 324 -5.60 -1.76 13.51
C VAL A 324 -5.18 -3.02 14.26
N VAL A 325 -4.27 -3.79 13.69
CA VAL A 325 -3.74 -5.03 14.25
C VAL A 325 -2.22 -5.03 14.18
N SER A 326 -1.58 -5.75 15.10
CA SER A 326 -0.16 -6.09 14.98
C SER A 326 0.04 -7.55 14.63
N LEU A 327 1.11 -7.83 13.89
CA LEU A 327 1.63 -9.16 13.67
C LEU A 327 3.08 -9.23 14.17
N SER A 328 3.40 -10.30 14.89
CA SER A 328 4.77 -10.61 15.32
C SER A 328 5.02 -12.11 15.17
N PHE A 329 6.27 -12.54 15.12
CA PHE A 329 6.57 -13.97 15.15
C PHE A 329 5.99 -14.64 16.40
N LYS A 330 5.50 -15.87 16.25
CA LYS A 330 5.11 -16.70 17.39
C LYS A 330 6.38 -17.04 18.18
N LYS A 331 6.37 -16.73 19.48
CA LYS A 331 7.42 -17.22 20.38
C LYS A 331 7.36 -18.75 20.43
N ALA A 332 8.50 -19.41 20.32
CA ALA A 332 8.58 -20.83 20.58
C ALA A 332 8.01 -21.10 21.99
N ARG A 333 7.17 -22.12 22.13
CA ARG A 333 6.73 -22.57 23.46
C ARG A 333 7.98 -23.06 24.19
N SER A 334 8.43 -22.31 25.19
CA SER A 334 9.49 -22.69 26.12
C SER A 334 9.11 -23.91 26.93
#